data_AF-A0A2V2YU74-F1
#
_entry.id   AF-A0A2V2YU74-F1
#
_cell.length_a   1.000
_cell.length_b   1.000
_cell.length_c   1.000
_cell.angle_alpha   90.00
_cell.angle_beta   90.00
_cell.angle_gamma   90.00
#
_symmetry.space_group_name_H-M   'P 1'
#
loop_
_entity.id
_entity.type
_entity.pdbx_description
1 polymer ?
#
loop_
_entity_poly.entity_id
_entity_poly.type
_entity_poly.pdbx_seq_one_letter_code
_entity_poly.pdbx_strand_id
1 'polypeptide(L)'
;MMTEMLRVAALVAVVIGFPLLYLRMFQVNIPSMVRRFKTAANENENESEASYGIRFPKILRAFLSGNNRVIRPIIRLEKARDYLEDFDPFYKGFAYEGAGMGFGVKASLWPNKSKRFERYIRALDPNYLYQYYVGLGWWLHTRYGYRDARYNSWLRTLDPRYASIVFDGIGFKAALFDYPDNPHAYLRFAHFPLSYRRVCLQGYGRGLWFSNYFSLSDAITAVEQLPVAYRRDAYSGLGLAVAYSYFDRLPFAFEALDQVPAFDQTAFYQGMAFGWEARQLQNASYWEEMLGRFPEEAASRARRAVELVHEAEKRIAKQTDHDRPYYVRWMDEMRYLLNHQ
;
A
#
# COMPACT_ATOMS: atom_id res chain seq x y z
N MET A 1 44.42 24.21 -17.29
CA MET A 1 44.39 22.75 -17.48
C MET A 1 44.08 21.98 -16.18
N MET A 2 44.90 22.04 -15.12
CA MET A 2 44.65 21.31 -13.86
C MET A 2 43.33 21.72 -13.16
N THR A 3 43.04 23.01 -13.10
CA THR A 3 41.78 23.56 -12.53
C THR A 3 40.54 23.16 -13.32
N GLU A 4 40.69 22.91 -14.61
CA GLU A 4 39.60 22.56 -15.52
C GLU A 4 39.31 21.05 -15.45
N MET A 5 40.37 20.22 -15.39
CA MET A 5 40.25 18.80 -15.05
C MET A 5 39.61 18.59 -13.68
N LEU A 6 39.98 19.38 -12.67
CA LEU A 6 39.36 19.31 -11.34
C LEU A 6 37.87 19.69 -11.37
N ARG A 7 37.48 20.70 -12.15
CA ARG A 7 36.07 21.07 -12.35
C ARG A 7 35.28 19.98 -13.07
N VAL A 8 35.85 19.39 -14.13
CA VAL A 8 35.22 18.28 -14.86
C VAL A 8 35.11 17.03 -13.97
N ALA A 9 36.14 16.68 -13.21
CA ALA A 9 36.10 15.57 -12.27
C ALA A 9 35.07 15.79 -11.15
N ALA A 10 34.98 17.00 -10.60
CA ALA A 10 33.95 17.37 -9.62
C ALA A 10 32.54 17.30 -10.23
N LEU A 11 32.36 17.78 -11.46
CA LEU A 11 31.09 17.71 -12.17
C LEU A 11 30.68 16.24 -12.43
N VAL A 12 31.62 15.39 -12.87
CA VAL A 12 31.38 13.95 -13.06
C VAL A 12 31.04 13.26 -11.74
N ALA A 13 31.75 13.57 -10.65
CA ALA A 13 31.45 13.03 -9.33
C ALA A 13 30.05 13.44 -8.83
N VAL A 14 29.60 14.66 -9.11
CA VAL A 14 28.26 15.14 -8.75
C VAL A 14 27.17 14.58 -9.67
N VAL A 15 27.41 14.51 -10.98
CA VAL A 15 26.40 14.07 -11.97
C VAL A 15 26.25 12.55 -12.00
N ILE A 16 27.33 11.80 -11.76
CA ILE A 16 27.34 10.34 -11.82
C ILE A 16 27.49 9.74 -10.41
N GLY A 17 28.46 10.20 -9.64
CA GLY A 17 28.76 9.62 -8.31
C GLY A 17 27.62 9.81 -7.30
N PHE A 18 27.03 11.01 -7.21
CA PHE A 18 25.94 11.26 -6.27
C PHE A 18 24.69 10.41 -6.55
N PRO A 19 24.14 10.31 -7.78
CA PRO A 19 23.02 9.42 -8.05
C PRO A 19 23.31 7.95 -7.73
N LEU A 20 24.52 7.46 -8.02
CA LEU A 20 24.91 6.08 -7.72
C LEU A 20 24.92 5.82 -6.20
N LEU A 21 25.54 6.71 -5.44
CA LEU A 21 25.58 6.62 -3.98
C LEU A 21 24.17 6.72 -3.38
N TYR A 22 23.38 7.68 -3.84
CA TYR A 22 22.00 7.90 -3.41
C TYR A 22 21.14 6.65 -3.59
N LEU A 23 21.18 6.03 -4.77
CA LEU A 23 20.42 4.81 -5.05
C LEU A 23 20.91 3.62 -4.19
N ARG A 24 22.21 3.52 -3.96
CA ARG A 24 22.80 2.47 -3.10
C ARG A 24 22.35 2.59 -1.65
N MET A 25 22.22 3.82 -1.12
CA MET A 25 21.78 4.06 0.26
C MET A 25 20.35 3.54 0.55
N PHE A 26 19.51 3.41 -0.47
CA PHE A 26 18.13 2.94 -0.34
C PHE A 26 17.93 1.51 -0.87
N GLN A 27 19.02 0.80 -1.18
CA GLN A 27 18.99 -0.65 -1.31
C GLN A 27 18.92 -1.28 0.07
N VAL A 28 17.98 -2.21 0.26
CA VAL A 28 17.74 -2.84 1.55
C VAL A 28 18.40 -4.21 1.61
N ASN A 29 19.07 -4.51 2.74
CA ASN A 29 19.52 -5.87 3.04
C ASN A 29 18.30 -6.73 3.45
N ILE A 30 17.78 -7.51 2.50
CA ILE A 30 16.54 -8.29 2.69
C ILE A 30 16.68 -9.32 3.82
N PRO A 31 17.73 -10.16 3.89
CA PRO A 31 17.86 -11.13 5.00
C PRO A 31 17.86 -10.49 6.38
N SER A 32 18.53 -9.35 6.55
CA SER A 32 18.58 -8.61 7.81
C SER A 32 17.19 -8.09 8.19
N MET A 33 16.48 -7.44 7.26
CA MET A 33 15.15 -6.88 7.53
C MET A 33 14.12 -7.98 7.85
N VAL A 34 14.13 -9.09 7.11
CA VAL A 34 13.23 -10.22 7.37
C VAL A 34 13.49 -10.85 8.75
N ARG A 35 14.75 -10.94 9.19
CA ARG A 35 15.10 -11.49 10.49
C ARG A 35 14.51 -10.67 11.64
N ARG A 36 14.53 -9.34 11.53
CA ARG A 36 13.96 -8.42 12.53
C ARG A 36 12.50 -8.74 12.85
N PHE A 37 11.69 -9.04 11.82
CA PHE A 37 10.27 -9.35 12.00
C PHE A 37 9.98 -10.82 12.36
N LYS A 38 10.91 -11.75 12.06
CA LYS A 38 10.78 -13.14 12.52
C LYS A 38 11.00 -13.27 14.02
N THR A 39 11.98 -12.56 14.57
CA THR A 39 12.25 -12.59 16.01
C THR A 39 11.04 -12.12 16.82
N ALA A 40 10.35 -11.07 16.36
CA ALA A 40 9.15 -10.56 17.01
C ALA A 40 7.95 -11.53 16.99
N ALA A 41 7.88 -12.46 16.04
CA ALA A 41 6.76 -13.40 15.90
C ALA A 41 6.93 -14.71 16.67
N ASN A 42 8.14 -15.04 17.13
CA ASN A 42 8.45 -16.32 17.77
C ASN A 42 8.20 -16.33 19.29
N GLU A 43 7.68 -15.25 19.87
CA GLU A 43 7.50 -15.09 21.32
C GLU A 43 6.12 -15.54 21.83
N ASN A 44 5.19 -15.95 20.94
CA ASN A 44 3.83 -16.37 21.28
C ASN A 44 3.35 -17.54 20.37
N GLU A 45 2.44 -18.39 20.89
CA GLU A 45 2.07 -19.71 20.35
C GLU A 45 0.65 -19.83 19.72
N ASN A 46 0.10 -18.77 19.09
CA ASN A 46 -1.23 -18.86 18.47
C ASN A 46 -1.20 -19.17 16.95
N GLU A 47 -2.28 -19.77 16.41
CA GLU A 47 -2.38 -20.19 15.00
C GLU A 47 -2.27 -19.02 13.99
N SER A 48 -2.80 -17.84 14.34
CA SER A 48 -2.63 -16.61 13.56
C SER A 48 -1.17 -16.20 13.43
N GLU A 49 -0.40 -16.29 14.52
CA GLU A 49 1.03 -15.98 14.56
C GLU A 49 1.86 -17.01 13.79
N ALA A 50 1.45 -18.29 13.81
CA ALA A 50 2.06 -19.31 12.95
C ALA A 50 1.89 -18.98 11.46
N SER A 51 0.68 -18.54 11.05
CA SER A 51 0.44 -18.05 9.68
C SER A 51 1.28 -16.80 9.37
N TYR A 52 1.38 -15.85 10.31
CA TYR A 52 2.21 -14.66 10.16
C TYR A 52 3.69 -14.99 9.98
N GLY A 53 4.26 -15.84 10.84
CA GLY A 53 5.68 -16.23 10.83
C GLY A 53 6.13 -16.92 9.53
N ILE A 54 5.19 -17.51 8.79
CA ILE A 54 5.43 -18.08 7.46
C ILE A 54 5.18 -17.03 6.36
N ARG A 55 4.04 -16.35 6.42
CA ARG A 55 3.51 -15.53 5.33
C ARG A 55 4.14 -14.14 5.27
N PHE A 56 4.27 -13.44 6.40
CA PHE A 56 4.78 -12.08 6.41
C PHE A 56 6.24 -11.98 5.91
N PRO A 57 7.16 -12.90 6.26
CA PRO A 57 8.50 -12.93 5.67
C PRO A 57 8.51 -13.04 4.13
N LYS A 58 7.56 -13.76 3.53
CA LYS A 58 7.43 -13.86 2.07
C LYS A 58 6.91 -12.56 1.46
N ILE A 59 5.90 -11.95 2.08
CA ILE A 59 5.38 -10.62 1.72
C ILE A 59 6.50 -9.57 1.75
N LEU A 60 7.21 -9.48 2.88
CA LEU A 60 8.29 -8.52 3.08
C LEU A 60 9.45 -8.76 2.10
N ARG A 61 9.80 -10.02 1.83
CA ARG A 61 10.81 -10.36 0.82
C ARG A 61 10.38 -9.91 -0.57
N ALA A 62 9.14 -10.14 -0.98
CA ALA A 62 8.62 -9.72 -2.27
C ALA A 62 8.70 -8.20 -2.42
N PHE A 63 8.17 -7.46 -1.44
CA PHE A 63 8.24 -6.00 -1.39
C PHE A 63 9.68 -5.47 -1.51
N LEU A 64 10.59 -5.91 -0.63
CA LEU A 64 11.97 -5.42 -0.66
C LEU A 64 12.73 -5.82 -1.94
N SER A 65 12.38 -6.98 -2.52
CA SER A 65 12.95 -7.43 -3.80
C SER A 65 12.54 -6.52 -4.94
N GLY A 66 11.27 -6.13 -5.02
CA GLY A 66 10.79 -5.19 -6.03
C GLY A 66 11.47 -3.83 -5.93
N ASN A 67 11.60 -3.29 -4.71
CA ASN A 67 12.36 -2.06 -4.46
C ASN A 67 13.80 -2.16 -4.98
N ASN A 68 14.52 -3.20 -4.53
CA ASN A 68 15.93 -3.39 -4.90
C ASN A 68 16.13 -3.64 -6.39
N ARG A 69 15.13 -4.23 -7.07
CA ARG A 69 15.19 -4.52 -8.51
C ARG A 69 15.21 -3.23 -9.33
N VAL A 70 14.33 -2.29 -9.01
CA VAL A 70 14.09 -1.09 -9.82
C VAL A 70 14.94 0.12 -9.41
N ILE A 71 15.47 0.12 -8.18
CA ILE A 71 16.35 1.19 -7.71
C ILE A 71 17.75 1.16 -8.35
N ARG A 72 18.09 0.08 -9.07
CA ARG A 72 19.38 -0.04 -9.76
C ARG A 72 19.63 1.18 -10.67
N PRO A 73 20.89 1.66 -10.79
CA PRO A 73 21.20 2.83 -11.61
C PRO A 73 20.73 2.69 -13.05
N ILE A 74 21.06 1.54 -13.66
CA ILE A 74 20.63 1.15 -14.98
C ILE A 74 19.58 0.06 -14.83
N ILE A 75 18.42 0.27 -15.44
CA ILE A 75 17.32 -0.69 -15.49
C ILE A 75 16.84 -0.83 -16.92
N ARG A 76 16.49 -2.06 -17.29
CA ARG A 76 15.65 -2.37 -18.45
C ARG A 76 14.32 -2.80 -17.89
N LEU A 77 13.23 -2.12 -18.27
CA LEU A 77 11.92 -2.31 -17.63
C LEU A 77 11.36 -3.69 -17.93
N GLU A 78 11.64 -4.23 -19.11
CA GLU A 78 11.27 -5.59 -19.54
C GLU A 78 11.89 -6.61 -18.59
N LYS A 79 13.22 -6.55 -18.39
CA LYS A 79 13.91 -7.44 -17.43
C LYS A 79 13.47 -7.22 -15.98
N ALA A 80 12.98 -6.03 -15.64
CA ALA A 80 12.44 -5.76 -14.31
C ALA A 80 11.07 -6.41 -14.17
N ARG A 81 10.22 -6.33 -15.20
CA ARG A 81 8.94 -7.03 -15.28
C ARG A 81 9.13 -8.53 -15.20
N ASP A 82 10.00 -9.13 -16.02
CA ASP A 82 10.27 -10.59 -16.00
C ASP A 82 10.61 -11.07 -14.58
N TYR A 83 11.49 -10.34 -13.88
CA TYR A 83 11.85 -10.64 -12.50
C TYR A 83 10.68 -10.54 -11.51
N LEU A 84 9.76 -9.60 -11.70
CA LEU A 84 8.58 -9.44 -10.84
C LEU A 84 7.51 -10.49 -11.17
N GLU A 85 7.42 -10.91 -12.43
CA GLU A 85 6.50 -11.93 -12.89
C GLU A 85 6.85 -13.34 -12.37
N ASP A 86 8.13 -13.59 -12.09
CA ASP A 86 8.63 -14.84 -11.48
C ASP A 86 8.16 -15.06 -10.02
N PHE A 87 7.58 -14.04 -9.37
CA PHE A 87 6.97 -14.22 -8.06
C PHE A 87 5.66 -15.01 -8.18
N ASP A 88 5.41 -15.86 -7.19
CA ASP A 88 4.11 -16.47 -6.96
C ASP A 88 2.98 -15.42 -7.11
N PRO A 89 1.91 -15.71 -7.86
CA PRO A 89 0.81 -14.76 -8.11
C PRO A 89 0.27 -14.10 -6.84
N PHE A 90 0.26 -14.82 -5.72
CA PHE A 90 -0.16 -14.29 -4.43
C PHE A 90 0.75 -13.16 -3.92
N TYR A 91 2.07 -13.29 -4.08
CA TYR A 91 3.06 -12.33 -3.56
C TYR A 91 3.43 -11.23 -4.56
N LYS A 92 3.11 -11.43 -5.84
CA LYS A 92 3.45 -10.53 -6.96
C LYS A 92 3.06 -9.07 -6.72
N GLY A 93 1.82 -8.82 -6.28
CA GLY A 93 1.36 -7.46 -5.99
C GLY A 93 2.20 -6.73 -4.92
N PHE A 94 2.73 -7.45 -3.92
CA PHE A 94 3.64 -6.84 -2.94
C PHE A 94 5.00 -6.49 -3.55
N ALA A 95 5.51 -7.30 -4.48
CA ALA A 95 6.73 -6.97 -5.21
C ALA A 95 6.57 -5.70 -6.05
N TYR A 96 5.41 -5.53 -6.70
CA TYR A 96 5.08 -4.30 -7.41
C TYR A 96 4.90 -3.10 -6.48
N GLU A 97 4.33 -3.27 -5.28
CA GLU A 97 4.28 -2.23 -4.24
C GLU A 97 5.69 -1.72 -3.90
N GLY A 98 6.63 -2.66 -3.68
CA GLY A 98 8.04 -2.34 -3.47
C GLY A 98 8.70 -1.64 -4.65
N ALA A 99 8.37 -2.03 -5.89
CA ALA A 99 8.83 -1.33 -7.08
C ALA A 99 8.32 0.12 -7.12
N GLY A 100 7.11 0.39 -6.62
CA GLY A 100 6.60 1.75 -6.41
C GLY A 100 7.49 2.58 -5.50
N MET A 101 7.93 2.01 -4.37
CA MET A 101 8.88 2.65 -3.46
C MET A 101 10.21 2.95 -4.17
N GLY A 102 10.78 1.96 -4.85
CA GLY A 102 12.07 2.11 -5.54
C GLY A 102 12.03 3.13 -6.69
N PHE A 103 10.93 3.17 -7.45
CA PHE A 103 10.72 4.22 -8.45
C PHE A 103 10.52 5.59 -7.84
N GLY A 104 9.89 5.70 -6.67
CA GLY A 104 9.83 6.95 -5.90
C GLY A 104 11.23 7.49 -5.59
N VAL A 105 12.13 6.63 -5.11
CA VAL A 105 13.54 6.98 -4.88
C VAL A 105 14.20 7.44 -6.19
N LYS A 106 14.10 6.62 -7.25
CA LYS A 106 14.73 6.91 -8.54
C LYS A 106 14.22 8.19 -9.19
N ALA A 107 12.92 8.44 -9.11
CA ALA A 107 12.29 9.64 -9.65
C ALA A 107 12.69 10.91 -8.89
N SER A 108 13.01 10.81 -7.60
CA SER A 108 13.42 11.94 -6.75
C SER A 108 14.75 12.59 -7.15
N LEU A 109 15.55 11.92 -7.98
CA LEU A 109 16.77 12.47 -8.59
C LEU A 109 16.50 13.56 -9.64
N TRP A 110 15.22 13.80 -9.97
CA TRP A 110 14.85 14.62 -11.11
C TRP A 110 13.81 15.70 -10.76
N PRO A 111 13.86 16.89 -11.39
CA PRO A 111 12.88 17.95 -11.13
C PRO A 111 11.43 17.56 -11.40
N ASN A 112 11.18 16.81 -12.49
CA ASN A 112 9.87 16.30 -12.89
C ASN A 112 9.53 14.92 -12.28
N LYS A 113 9.93 14.71 -11.02
CA LYS A 113 9.83 13.43 -10.29
C LYS A 113 8.47 12.74 -10.40
N SER A 114 7.33 13.41 -10.21
CA SER A 114 6.00 12.79 -10.32
C SER A 114 5.72 12.24 -11.71
N LYS A 115 5.94 13.06 -12.76
CA LYS A 115 5.73 12.63 -14.14
C LYS A 115 6.66 11.47 -14.52
N ARG A 116 7.89 11.46 -13.98
CA ARG A 116 8.83 10.34 -14.17
C ARG A 116 8.37 9.08 -13.46
N PHE A 117 7.89 9.19 -12.23
CA PHE A 117 7.30 8.09 -11.48
C PHE A 117 6.13 7.47 -12.24
N GLU A 118 5.15 8.29 -12.67
CA GLU A 118 4.00 7.88 -13.49
C GLU A 118 4.41 7.14 -14.76
N ARG A 119 5.43 7.66 -15.45
CA ARG A 119 5.95 7.01 -16.67
C ARG A 119 6.59 5.66 -16.36
N TYR A 120 7.32 5.53 -15.26
CA TYR A 120 7.91 4.24 -14.87
C TYR A 120 6.84 3.21 -14.56
N ILE A 121 5.84 3.56 -13.76
CA ILE A 121 4.83 2.61 -13.30
C ILE A 121 3.92 2.14 -14.45
N ARG A 122 3.53 3.06 -15.35
CA ARG A 122 2.70 2.74 -16.52
C ARG A 122 3.47 1.92 -17.56
N ALA A 123 4.77 2.17 -17.71
CA ALA A 123 5.61 1.35 -18.57
C ALA A 123 5.93 -0.01 -17.95
N LEU A 124 6.05 -0.10 -16.62
CA LEU A 124 6.33 -1.36 -15.94
C LEU A 124 5.12 -2.28 -16.00
N ASP A 125 3.97 -1.89 -15.45
CA ASP A 125 2.68 -2.61 -15.63
C ASP A 125 1.51 -1.79 -15.03
N PRO A 126 0.54 -1.29 -15.81
CA PRO A 126 -0.58 -0.48 -15.30
C PRO A 126 -1.58 -1.25 -14.42
N ASN A 127 -1.53 -2.58 -14.32
CA ASN A 127 -2.45 -3.35 -13.47
C ASN A 127 -2.12 -3.25 -11.97
N TYR A 128 -0.98 -2.64 -11.62
CA TYR A 128 -0.50 -2.49 -10.23
C TYR A 128 -0.51 -1.05 -9.73
N LEU A 129 -1.29 -0.16 -10.35
CA LEU A 129 -1.30 1.27 -10.01
C LEU A 129 -1.51 1.50 -8.52
N TYR A 130 -2.51 0.89 -7.88
CA TYR A 130 -2.76 1.05 -6.44
C TYR A 130 -1.50 0.75 -5.61
N GLN A 131 -0.84 -0.38 -5.88
CA GLN A 131 0.36 -0.81 -5.17
C GLN A 131 1.50 0.19 -5.37
N TYR A 132 1.68 0.71 -6.58
CA TYR A 132 2.75 1.68 -6.82
C TYR A 132 2.56 2.97 -6.01
N TYR A 133 1.34 3.51 -5.90
CA TYR A 133 1.11 4.71 -5.08
C TYR A 133 1.27 4.43 -3.59
N VAL A 134 0.86 3.25 -3.10
CA VAL A 134 1.16 2.84 -1.71
C VAL A 134 2.67 2.84 -1.50
N GLY A 135 3.44 2.18 -2.37
CA GLY A 135 4.91 2.16 -2.32
C GLY A 135 5.54 3.55 -2.41
N LEU A 136 4.99 4.44 -3.25
CA LEU A 136 5.42 5.84 -3.29
C LEU A 136 5.19 6.51 -1.93
N GLY A 137 4.06 6.26 -1.27
CA GLY A 137 3.76 6.72 0.08
C GLY A 137 4.84 6.38 1.10
N TRP A 138 5.32 5.14 1.10
CA TRP A 138 6.45 4.71 1.94
C TRP A 138 7.71 5.55 1.72
N TRP A 139 8.05 5.78 0.44
CA TRP A 139 9.20 6.60 0.08
C TRP A 139 9.01 8.05 0.54
N LEU A 140 7.85 8.65 0.27
CA LEU A 140 7.57 10.03 0.65
C LEU A 140 7.57 10.22 2.17
N HIS A 141 7.03 9.26 2.93
CA HIS A 141 7.11 9.28 4.39
C HIS A 141 8.56 9.25 4.85
N THR A 142 9.37 8.34 4.30
CA THR A 142 10.81 8.24 4.62
C THR A 142 11.55 9.53 4.32
N ARG A 143 11.22 10.21 3.21
CA ARG A 143 11.92 11.40 2.77
C ARG A 143 11.47 12.69 3.47
N TYR A 144 10.18 12.80 3.77
CA TYR A 144 9.55 14.05 4.19
C TYR A 144 8.87 13.99 5.57
N GLY A 145 8.63 12.82 6.14
CA GLY A 145 7.88 12.68 7.39
C GLY A 145 6.47 13.25 7.24
N TYR A 146 5.97 13.91 8.29
CA TYR A 146 4.65 14.53 8.34
C TYR A 146 4.62 15.99 7.81
N ARG A 147 5.59 16.39 6.98
CA ARG A 147 5.69 17.76 6.44
C ARG A 147 4.85 17.93 5.17
N ASP A 148 3.54 18.17 5.34
CA ASP A 148 2.54 18.27 4.26
C ASP A 148 3.00 19.11 3.05
N ALA A 149 3.55 20.31 3.28
CA ALA A 149 4.01 21.20 2.21
C ALA A 149 5.01 20.55 1.22
N ARG A 150 5.79 19.54 1.66
CA ARG A 150 6.75 18.83 0.80
C ARG A 150 6.07 17.88 -0.19
N TYR A 151 4.87 17.40 0.13
CA TYR A 151 4.06 16.51 -0.70
C TYR A 151 3.42 17.25 -1.88
N ASN A 152 3.15 18.56 -1.75
CA ASN A 152 2.56 19.38 -2.82
C ASN A 152 3.32 19.30 -4.16
N SER A 153 4.65 19.25 -4.10
CA SER A 153 5.49 19.09 -5.29
C SER A 153 5.26 17.76 -6.02
N TRP A 154 4.77 16.74 -5.32
CA TRP A 154 4.37 15.47 -5.91
C TRP A 154 2.93 15.52 -6.41
N LEU A 155 2.00 15.81 -5.49
CA LEU A 155 0.55 15.68 -5.69
C LEU A 155 0.00 16.53 -6.84
N ARG A 156 0.60 17.70 -7.13
CA ARG A 156 0.16 18.58 -8.22
C ARG A 156 0.19 17.96 -9.62
N THR A 157 0.97 16.89 -9.81
CA THR A 157 1.20 16.32 -11.16
C THR A 157 1.08 14.80 -11.19
N LEU A 158 0.77 14.17 -10.06
CA LEU A 158 0.33 12.78 -10.03
C LEU A 158 -1.11 12.70 -10.57
N ASP A 159 -1.48 11.53 -11.06
CA ASP A 159 -2.87 11.26 -11.47
C ASP A 159 -3.83 11.50 -10.28
N PRO A 160 -4.78 12.44 -10.38
CA PRO A 160 -5.66 12.80 -9.27
C PRO A 160 -6.57 11.64 -8.83
N ARG A 161 -6.76 10.62 -9.67
CA ARG A 161 -7.51 9.41 -9.31
C ARG A 161 -6.83 8.62 -8.20
N TYR A 162 -5.49 8.54 -8.25
CA TYR A 162 -4.69 7.67 -7.38
C TYR A 162 -3.81 8.44 -6.39
N ALA A 163 -3.57 9.74 -6.60
CA ALA A 163 -2.61 10.51 -5.84
C ALA A 163 -2.81 10.42 -4.31
N SER A 164 -4.04 10.34 -3.82
CA SER A 164 -4.31 10.21 -2.39
C SER A 164 -3.88 8.87 -1.78
N ILE A 165 -3.71 7.81 -2.59
CA ILE A 165 -3.27 6.48 -2.12
C ILE A 165 -1.86 6.54 -1.51
N VAL A 166 -1.04 7.55 -1.85
CA VAL A 166 0.26 7.74 -1.17
C VAL A 166 0.10 7.89 0.34
N PHE A 167 -1.01 8.46 0.82
CA PHE A 167 -1.27 8.63 2.24
C PHE A 167 -1.61 7.30 2.93
N ASP A 168 -2.14 6.32 2.20
CA ASP A 168 -2.35 4.96 2.69
C ASP A 168 -0.99 4.31 3.00
N GLY A 169 -0.01 4.46 2.09
CA GLY A 169 1.37 4.00 2.35
C GLY A 169 2.04 4.68 3.56
N ILE A 170 1.74 5.96 3.81
CA ILE A 170 2.23 6.69 5.01
C ILE A 170 1.64 6.07 6.27
N GLY A 171 0.31 5.89 6.28
CA GLY A 171 -0.42 5.28 7.40
C GLY A 171 0.06 3.87 7.70
N PHE A 172 0.21 3.05 6.67
CA PHE A 172 0.71 1.69 6.78
C PHE A 172 2.10 1.65 7.41
N LYS A 173 3.02 2.48 6.92
CA LYS A 173 4.37 2.56 7.47
C LYS A 173 4.36 3.02 8.93
N ALA A 174 3.49 3.97 9.29
CA ALA A 174 3.38 4.43 10.68
C ALA A 174 2.87 3.30 11.60
N ALA A 175 1.87 2.54 11.19
CA ALA A 175 1.41 1.38 11.95
C ALA A 175 2.47 0.27 12.03
N LEU A 176 3.26 0.04 10.98
CA LEU A 176 4.25 -1.05 11.01
C LEU A 176 5.51 -0.71 11.84
N PHE A 177 5.92 0.56 11.89
CA PHE A 177 7.20 0.96 12.51
C PHE A 177 7.07 1.89 13.71
N ASP A 178 6.02 2.68 13.81
CA ASP A 178 5.87 3.67 14.89
C ASP A 178 4.89 3.18 15.98
N TYR A 179 3.83 2.45 15.60
CA TYR A 179 2.82 1.93 16.55
C TYR A 179 3.38 0.99 17.63
N PRO A 180 4.27 0.02 17.34
CA PRO A 180 4.78 -0.89 18.38
C PRO A 180 5.43 -0.17 19.56
N ASP A 181 6.09 0.97 19.29
CA ASP A 181 6.74 1.79 20.31
C ASP A 181 5.82 2.92 20.83
N ASN A 182 4.83 3.34 20.03
CA ASN A 182 3.93 4.43 20.34
C ASN A 182 2.53 4.21 19.74
N PRO A 183 1.57 3.68 20.53
CA PRO A 183 0.19 3.47 20.08
C PRO A 183 -0.53 4.73 19.59
N HIS A 184 -0.05 5.93 19.96
CA HIS A 184 -0.59 7.22 19.57
C HIS A 184 0.07 7.84 18.32
N ALA A 185 0.88 7.07 17.56
CA ALA A 185 1.53 7.56 16.34
C ALA A 185 0.55 8.20 15.34
N TYR A 186 -0.70 7.73 15.31
CA TYR A 186 -1.77 8.27 14.46
C TYR A 186 -2.06 9.76 14.67
N LEU A 187 -1.74 10.33 15.85
CA LEU A 187 -1.93 11.78 16.11
C LEU A 187 -1.12 12.65 15.15
N ARG A 188 -0.02 12.13 14.60
CA ARG A 188 0.81 12.83 13.62
C ARG A 188 0.07 13.07 12.31
N PHE A 189 -0.96 12.30 11.98
CA PHE A 189 -1.78 12.52 10.79
C PHE A 189 -2.57 13.84 10.84
N ALA A 190 -2.65 14.50 12.00
CA ALA A 190 -3.23 15.83 12.13
C ALA A 190 -2.51 16.90 11.29
N HIS A 191 -1.24 16.67 10.93
CA HIS A 191 -0.46 17.56 10.05
C HIS A 191 -0.92 17.55 8.60
N PHE A 192 -1.75 16.58 8.20
CA PHE A 192 -2.32 16.52 6.86
C PHE A 192 -3.77 17.05 6.85
N PRO A 193 -4.21 17.63 5.71
CA PRO A 193 -5.61 17.94 5.46
C PRO A 193 -6.53 16.75 5.77
N LEU A 194 -7.77 17.03 6.16
CA LEU A 194 -8.73 15.99 6.58
C LEU A 194 -8.86 14.87 5.54
N SER A 195 -8.99 15.19 4.26
CA SER A 195 -9.10 14.20 3.19
C SER A 195 -7.92 13.22 3.15
N TYR A 196 -6.70 13.71 3.34
CA TYR A 196 -5.49 12.87 3.36
C TYR A 196 -5.32 12.14 4.69
N ARG A 197 -5.72 12.76 5.80
CA ARG A 197 -5.77 12.11 7.13
C ARG A 197 -6.64 10.86 7.11
N ARG A 198 -7.81 10.91 6.46
CA ARG A 198 -8.70 9.74 6.31
C ARG A 198 -7.99 8.58 5.60
N VAL A 199 -7.23 8.87 4.56
CA VAL A 199 -6.46 7.85 3.83
C VAL A 199 -5.25 7.36 4.63
N CYS A 200 -4.60 8.22 5.43
CA CYS A 200 -3.62 7.77 6.43
C CYS A 200 -4.23 6.80 7.45
N LEU A 201 -5.45 7.05 7.93
CA LEU A 201 -6.13 6.16 8.88
C LEU A 201 -6.47 4.81 8.24
N GLN A 202 -6.88 4.79 6.97
CA GLN A 202 -7.01 3.55 6.20
C GLN A 202 -5.68 2.79 6.13
N GLY A 203 -4.60 3.45 5.75
CA GLY A 203 -3.26 2.85 5.77
C GLY A 203 -2.88 2.32 7.13
N TYR A 204 -3.17 3.07 8.19
CA TYR A 204 -2.87 2.70 9.57
C TYR A 204 -3.60 1.43 9.99
N GLY A 205 -4.91 1.35 9.70
CA GLY A 205 -5.70 0.14 9.95
C GLY A 205 -5.18 -1.08 9.18
N ARG A 206 -4.75 -0.89 7.92
CA ARG A 206 -4.05 -1.97 7.19
C ARG A 206 -2.80 -2.40 7.93
N GLY A 207 -1.97 -1.46 8.40
CA GLY A 207 -0.73 -1.79 9.09
C GLY A 207 -0.96 -2.44 10.46
N LEU A 208 -2.02 -2.09 11.19
CA LEU A 208 -2.37 -2.72 12.48
C LEU A 208 -2.61 -4.23 12.33
N TRP A 209 -3.15 -4.70 11.20
CA TRP A 209 -3.22 -6.13 10.88
C TRP A 209 -1.85 -6.82 10.91
N PHE A 210 -0.83 -6.18 10.33
CA PHE A 210 0.53 -6.72 10.26
C PHE A 210 1.30 -6.54 11.57
N SER A 211 1.06 -5.45 12.29
CA SER A 211 1.72 -5.17 13.58
C SER A 211 1.18 -6.03 14.72
N ASN A 212 -0.06 -6.51 14.59
CA ASN A 212 -0.66 -7.47 15.51
C ASN A 212 -0.66 -8.89 14.90
N TYR A 213 0.36 -9.24 14.12
CA TYR A 213 0.66 -10.62 13.73
C TYR A 213 -0.49 -11.41 13.06
N PHE A 214 -1.34 -10.76 12.27
CA PHE A 214 -2.54 -11.37 11.68
C PHE A 214 -3.55 -11.92 12.71
N SER A 215 -3.52 -11.39 13.94
CA SER A 215 -4.53 -11.60 14.97
C SER A 215 -5.67 -10.60 14.77
N LEU A 216 -6.85 -11.12 14.40
CA LEU A 216 -8.02 -10.27 14.16
C LEU A 216 -8.49 -9.60 15.45
N SER A 217 -8.54 -10.34 16.56
CA SER A 217 -8.98 -9.81 17.86
C SER A 217 -8.09 -8.67 18.33
N ASP A 218 -6.77 -8.80 18.17
CA ASP A 218 -5.81 -7.78 18.60
C ASP A 218 -5.85 -6.57 17.68
N ALA A 219 -6.01 -6.79 16.37
CA ALA A 219 -6.19 -5.70 15.40
C ALA A 219 -7.49 -4.93 15.65
N ILE A 220 -8.61 -5.61 15.94
CA ILE A 220 -9.88 -4.97 16.33
C ILE A 220 -9.68 -4.17 17.62
N THR A 221 -9.06 -4.78 18.64
CA THR A 221 -8.76 -4.10 19.91
C THR A 221 -7.95 -2.83 19.69
N ALA A 222 -6.92 -2.89 18.85
CA ALA A 222 -6.09 -1.73 18.51
C ALA A 222 -6.88 -0.63 17.77
N VAL A 223 -7.79 -0.98 16.87
CA VAL A 223 -8.68 -0.02 16.19
C VAL A 223 -9.66 0.60 17.19
N GLU A 224 -10.19 -0.17 18.13
CA GLU A 224 -11.12 0.33 19.16
C GLU A 224 -10.45 1.32 20.13
N GLN A 225 -9.12 1.30 20.28
CA GLN A 225 -8.40 2.34 21.04
C GLN A 225 -8.32 3.69 20.31
N LEU A 226 -8.69 3.76 19.02
CA LEU A 226 -8.75 5.01 18.30
C LEU A 226 -10.01 5.81 18.68
N PRO A 227 -9.96 7.15 18.61
CA PRO A 227 -11.16 7.98 18.67
C PRO A 227 -12.22 7.50 17.69
N VAL A 228 -13.48 7.49 18.12
CA VAL A 228 -14.63 7.00 17.31
C VAL A 228 -14.65 7.59 15.90
N ALA A 229 -14.31 8.87 15.76
CA ALA A 229 -14.23 9.56 14.47
C ALA A 229 -13.21 8.98 13.47
N TYR A 230 -12.26 8.17 13.93
CA TYR A 230 -11.19 7.58 13.12
C TYR A 230 -11.41 6.10 12.81
N ARG A 231 -12.27 5.42 13.58
CA ARG A 231 -12.46 3.97 13.52
C ARG A 231 -12.92 3.50 12.16
N ARG A 232 -13.92 4.15 11.53
CA ARG A 232 -14.42 3.76 10.21
C ARG A 232 -13.31 3.71 9.15
N ASP A 233 -12.46 4.73 9.09
CA ASP A 233 -11.37 4.73 8.11
C ASP A 233 -10.30 3.69 8.46
N ALA A 234 -9.99 3.47 9.75
CA ALA A 234 -9.10 2.39 10.17
C ALA A 234 -9.67 0.99 9.89
N TYR A 235 -10.94 0.73 10.15
CA TYR A 235 -11.62 -0.53 9.81
C TYR A 235 -11.64 -0.78 8.30
N SER A 236 -11.82 0.25 7.48
CA SER A 236 -11.62 0.14 6.02
C SER A 236 -10.21 -0.33 5.67
N GLY A 237 -9.21 0.15 6.40
CA GLY A 237 -7.86 -0.36 6.30
C GLY A 237 -7.73 -1.83 6.67
N LEU A 238 -8.25 -2.21 7.83
CA LEU A 238 -8.19 -3.58 8.34
C LEU A 238 -8.87 -4.56 7.37
N GLY A 239 -10.07 -4.24 6.88
CA GLY A 239 -10.80 -5.07 5.91
C GLY A 239 -10.04 -5.22 4.58
N LEU A 240 -9.40 -4.14 4.11
CA LEU A 240 -8.54 -4.20 2.92
C LEU A 240 -7.35 -5.13 3.14
N ALA A 241 -6.67 -5.03 4.30
CA ALA A 241 -5.54 -5.89 4.62
C ALA A 241 -5.95 -7.37 4.73
N VAL A 242 -7.10 -7.67 5.35
CA VAL A 242 -7.66 -9.03 5.42
C VAL A 242 -7.95 -9.56 4.01
N ALA A 243 -8.77 -8.86 3.22
CA ALA A 243 -9.15 -9.32 1.88
C ALA A 243 -7.94 -9.50 0.94
N TYR A 244 -6.95 -8.59 1.02
CA TYR A 244 -5.79 -8.64 0.15
C TYR A 244 -4.75 -9.67 0.60
N SER A 245 -4.37 -9.67 1.88
CA SER A 245 -3.28 -10.51 2.40
C SER A 245 -3.70 -11.92 2.82
N TYR A 246 -5.01 -12.17 2.92
CA TYR A 246 -5.66 -13.47 3.18
C TYR A 246 -6.62 -13.85 2.03
N PHE A 247 -6.33 -13.42 0.78
CA PHE A 247 -7.16 -13.74 -0.39
C PHE A 247 -7.33 -15.26 -0.62
N ASP A 248 -6.35 -16.06 -0.20
CA ASP A 248 -6.36 -17.52 -0.20
C ASP A 248 -7.07 -18.15 1.01
N ARG A 249 -7.78 -17.34 1.78
CA ARG A 249 -8.68 -17.73 2.87
C ARG A 249 -9.97 -16.93 2.78
N LEU A 250 -10.64 -16.96 1.62
CA LEU A 250 -11.79 -16.10 1.34
C LEU A 250 -12.89 -16.14 2.43
N PRO A 251 -13.31 -17.30 2.98
CA PRO A 251 -14.31 -17.35 4.05
C PRO A 251 -13.93 -16.57 5.31
N PHE A 252 -12.64 -16.56 5.67
CA PHE A 252 -12.13 -15.83 6.83
C PHE A 252 -12.44 -14.33 6.76
N ALA A 253 -12.49 -13.74 5.56
CA ALA A 253 -12.80 -12.32 5.42
C ALA A 253 -14.25 -12.00 5.83
N PHE A 254 -15.19 -12.94 5.63
CA PHE A 254 -16.57 -12.80 6.06
C PHE A 254 -16.75 -13.11 7.55
N GLU A 255 -16.06 -14.13 8.06
CA GLU A 255 -15.98 -14.38 9.52
C GLU A 255 -15.38 -13.19 10.26
N ALA A 256 -14.41 -12.49 9.64
CA ALA A 256 -13.84 -11.29 10.19
C ALA A 256 -14.82 -10.11 10.19
N LEU A 257 -15.61 -9.98 9.12
CA LEU A 257 -16.67 -8.96 9.03
C LEU A 257 -17.70 -9.14 10.16
N ASP A 258 -18.08 -10.37 10.48
CA ASP A 258 -19.05 -10.68 11.54
C ASP A 258 -18.55 -10.30 12.95
N GLN A 259 -17.23 -10.23 13.14
CA GLN A 259 -16.61 -9.83 14.41
C GLN A 259 -16.41 -8.32 14.56
N VAL A 260 -16.56 -7.54 13.48
CA VAL A 260 -16.43 -6.08 13.52
C VAL A 260 -17.69 -5.46 14.13
N PRO A 261 -17.57 -4.42 14.98
CA PRO A 261 -18.73 -3.69 15.51
C PRO A 261 -19.68 -3.23 14.40
N ALA A 262 -20.98 -3.44 14.58
CA ALA A 262 -22.01 -3.20 13.56
C ALA A 262 -21.93 -1.81 12.89
N PHE A 263 -21.59 -0.78 13.68
CA PHE A 263 -21.44 0.59 13.17
C PHE A 263 -20.29 0.76 12.16
N ASP A 264 -19.26 -0.07 12.25
CA ASP A 264 -18.04 -0.01 11.45
C ASP A 264 -17.97 -1.09 10.35
N GLN A 265 -18.88 -2.07 10.36
CA GLN A 265 -18.94 -3.18 9.38
C GLN A 265 -18.95 -2.70 7.93
N THR A 266 -19.75 -1.68 7.60
CA THR A 266 -19.79 -1.11 6.24
C THR A 266 -18.42 -0.60 5.80
N ALA A 267 -17.67 0.02 6.71
CA ALA A 267 -16.36 0.56 6.37
C ALA A 267 -15.34 -0.55 6.19
N PHE A 268 -15.36 -1.57 7.05
CA PHE A 268 -14.56 -2.79 6.87
C PHE A 268 -14.87 -3.49 5.54
N TYR A 269 -16.15 -3.67 5.22
CA TYR A 269 -16.57 -4.34 3.99
C TYR A 269 -16.20 -3.54 2.73
N GLN A 270 -16.29 -2.20 2.79
CA GLN A 270 -15.73 -1.34 1.74
C GLN A 270 -14.22 -1.57 1.56
N GLY A 271 -13.48 -1.73 2.66
CA GLY A 271 -12.08 -2.11 2.64
C GLY A 271 -11.83 -3.43 1.93
N MET A 272 -12.59 -4.46 2.29
CA MET A 272 -12.51 -5.78 1.66
C MET A 272 -12.72 -5.70 0.14
N ALA A 273 -13.74 -4.96 -0.28
CA ALA A 273 -14.05 -4.74 -1.69
C ALA A 273 -12.87 -4.11 -2.46
N PHE A 274 -12.19 -3.12 -1.87
CA PHE A 274 -10.98 -2.53 -2.48
C PHE A 274 -9.80 -3.50 -2.51
N GLY A 275 -9.64 -4.35 -1.50
CA GLY A 275 -8.63 -5.40 -1.48
C GLY A 275 -8.85 -6.42 -2.61
N TRP A 276 -10.09 -6.82 -2.84
CA TRP A 276 -10.47 -7.74 -3.91
C TRP A 276 -10.41 -7.11 -5.30
N GLU A 277 -10.84 -5.87 -5.46
CA GLU A 277 -10.66 -5.11 -6.71
C GLU A 277 -9.18 -5.10 -7.12
N ALA A 278 -8.29 -4.81 -6.17
CA ALA A 278 -6.87 -4.85 -6.43
C ALA A 278 -6.40 -6.25 -6.88
N ARG A 279 -6.91 -7.34 -6.27
CA ARG A 279 -6.57 -8.71 -6.68
C ARG A 279 -7.08 -9.03 -8.08
N GLN A 280 -8.32 -8.67 -8.41
CA GLN A 280 -8.90 -8.88 -9.73
C GLN A 280 -8.13 -8.12 -10.81
N LEU A 281 -7.85 -6.84 -10.59
CA LEU A 281 -7.15 -5.98 -11.54
C LEU A 281 -5.75 -6.48 -11.86
N GLN A 282 -5.01 -6.96 -10.85
CA GLN A 282 -3.64 -7.44 -11.00
C GLN A 282 -3.55 -8.70 -11.88
N ASN A 283 -4.48 -9.63 -11.70
CA ASN A 283 -4.48 -10.89 -12.41
C ASN A 283 -5.89 -11.54 -12.39
N ALA A 284 -6.66 -11.28 -13.44
CA ALA A 284 -8.02 -11.80 -13.58
C ALA A 284 -8.08 -13.34 -13.60
N SER A 285 -7.09 -14.01 -14.19
CA SER A 285 -7.04 -15.48 -14.24
C SER A 285 -6.79 -16.08 -12.86
N TYR A 286 -5.83 -15.52 -12.11
CA TYR A 286 -5.57 -15.94 -10.72
C TYR A 286 -6.74 -15.61 -9.79
N TRP A 287 -7.44 -14.50 -10.03
CA TRP A 287 -8.67 -14.16 -9.33
C TRP A 287 -9.73 -15.26 -9.49
N GLU A 288 -10.05 -15.66 -10.72
CA GLU A 288 -11.05 -16.72 -10.96
C GLU A 288 -10.59 -18.09 -10.45
N GLU A 289 -9.30 -18.42 -10.61
CA GLU A 289 -8.73 -19.65 -10.06
C GLU A 289 -8.92 -19.70 -8.53
N MET A 290 -8.61 -18.60 -7.84
CA MET A 290 -8.73 -18.53 -6.38
C MET A 290 -10.18 -18.60 -5.92
N LEU A 291 -11.10 -17.90 -6.59
CA LEU A 291 -12.51 -17.97 -6.26
C LEU A 291 -13.08 -19.38 -6.45
N GLY A 292 -12.63 -20.10 -7.49
CA GLY A 292 -13.04 -21.49 -7.76
C GLY A 292 -12.63 -22.51 -6.69
N ARG A 293 -11.78 -22.12 -5.72
CA ARG A 293 -11.37 -22.97 -4.58
C ARG A 293 -12.33 -22.89 -3.38
N PHE A 294 -13.31 -21.98 -3.41
CA PHE A 294 -14.21 -21.71 -2.29
C PHE A 294 -15.68 -21.97 -2.66
N PRO A 295 -16.59 -22.11 -1.67
CA PRO A 295 -18.02 -22.23 -1.94
C PRO A 295 -18.55 -21.07 -2.79
N GLU A 296 -19.48 -21.37 -3.69
CA GLU A 296 -20.04 -20.38 -4.64
C GLU A 296 -20.67 -19.17 -3.92
N GLU A 297 -21.23 -19.37 -2.73
CA GLU A 297 -21.75 -18.27 -1.90
C GLU A 297 -20.66 -17.24 -1.54
N ALA A 298 -19.49 -17.70 -1.08
CA ALA A 298 -18.38 -16.81 -0.74
C ALA A 298 -17.79 -16.14 -1.99
N ALA A 299 -17.65 -16.90 -3.08
CA ALA A 299 -17.12 -16.41 -4.35
C ALA A 299 -18.03 -15.34 -4.97
N SER A 300 -19.34 -15.59 -5.05
CA SER A 300 -20.33 -14.65 -5.58
C SER A 300 -20.42 -13.37 -4.75
N ARG A 301 -20.34 -13.45 -3.42
CA ARG A 301 -20.26 -12.27 -2.54
C ARG A 301 -19.01 -11.41 -2.83
N ALA A 302 -17.86 -12.04 -3.03
CA ALA A 302 -16.63 -11.33 -3.39
C ALA A 302 -16.72 -10.65 -4.76
N ARG A 303 -17.27 -11.35 -5.78
CA ARG A 303 -17.55 -10.76 -7.10
C ARG A 303 -18.49 -9.57 -6.99
N ARG A 304 -19.59 -9.71 -6.24
CA ARG A 304 -20.56 -8.64 -6.02
C ARG A 304 -19.92 -7.41 -5.36
N ALA A 305 -19.04 -7.62 -4.39
CA ALA A 305 -18.31 -6.52 -3.76
C ALA A 305 -17.45 -5.75 -4.77
N VAL A 306 -16.79 -6.44 -5.70
CA VAL A 306 -16.01 -5.82 -6.77
C VAL A 306 -16.90 -5.10 -7.80
N GLU A 307 -18.06 -5.66 -8.16
CA GLU A 307 -19.02 -4.95 -9.02
C GLU A 307 -19.47 -3.62 -8.43
N LEU A 308 -19.70 -3.58 -7.11
CA LEU A 308 -20.04 -2.33 -6.40
C LEU A 308 -18.91 -1.31 -6.47
N VAL A 309 -17.66 -1.78 -6.43
CA VAL A 309 -16.48 -0.92 -6.62
C VAL A 309 -16.60 -0.18 -7.95
N HIS A 310 -16.89 -0.89 -9.04
CA HIS A 310 -17.08 -0.28 -10.36
C HIS A 310 -18.35 0.57 -10.46
N GLU A 311 -19.43 0.21 -9.75
CA GLU A 311 -20.64 1.02 -9.67
C GLU A 311 -20.38 2.37 -8.99
N ALA A 312 -19.63 2.38 -7.88
CA ALA A 312 -19.21 3.61 -7.21
C ALA A 312 -18.38 4.50 -8.15
N GLU A 313 -17.45 3.92 -8.93
CA GLU A 313 -16.69 4.69 -9.93
C GLU A 313 -17.59 5.35 -10.97
N LYS A 314 -18.60 4.62 -11.49
CA LYS A 314 -19.58 5.15 -12.45
C LYS A 314 -20.41 6.28 -11.85
N ARG A 315 -20.75 6.21 -10.55
CA ARG A 315 -21.49 7.29 -9.86
C ARG A 315 -20.62 8.52 -9.66
N ILE A 316 -19.37 8.35 -9.24
CA ILE A 316 -18.41 9.47 -9.08
C ILE A 316 -18.13 10.18 -10.40
N ALA A 317 -18.07 9.45 -11.51
CA ALA A 317 -17.88 10.04 -12.84
C ALA A 317 -19.01 10.99 -13.25
N LYS A 318 -20.19 10.87 -12.63
CA LYS A 318 -21.35 11.75 -12.84
C LYS A 318 -21.42 12.92 -11.84
N GLN A 319 -20.58 12.91 -10.81
CA GLN A 319 -20.57 13.96 -9.78
C GLN A 319 -19.70 15.15 -10.22
N THR A 320 -20.16 16.36 -9.87
CA THR A 320 -19.47 17.63 -10.14
C THR A 320 -18.62 18.13 -8.97
N ASP A 321 -18.67 17.46 -7.80
CA ASP A 321 -17.83 17.79 -6.64
C ASP A 321 -16.38 17.40 -6.92
N HIS A 322 -15.57 18.36 -7.36
CA HIS A 322 -14.13 18.21 -7.58
C HIS A 322 -13.29 18.75 -6.41
N ASP A 323 -13.94 19.23 -5.34
CA ASP A 323 -13.25 19.82 -4.18
C ASP A 323 -12.65 18.73 -3.30
N ARG A 324 -13.23 17.53 -3.32
CA ARG A 324 -12.70 16.36 -2.61
C ARG A 324 -11.86 15.46 -3.54
N PRO A 325 -10.70 14.94 -3.07
CA PRO A 325 -9.92 13.99 -3.82
C PRO A 325 -10.74 12.76 -4.24
N TYR A 326 -10.51 12.28 -5.46
CA TYR A 326 -11.26 11.16 -6.06
C TYR A 326 -11.37 9.96 -5.12
N TYR A 327 -10.24 9.53 -4.55
CA TYR A 327 -10.18 8.33 -3.72
C TYR A 327 -11.04 8.44 -2.45
N VAL A 328 -11.17 9.63 -1.85
CA VAL A 328 -12.04 9.86 -0.69
C VAL A 328 -13.51 9.78 -1.10
N ARG A 329 -13.88 10.39 -2.24
CA ARG A 329 -15.22 10.24 -2.81
C ARG A 329 -15.53 8.78 -3.10
N TRP A 330 -14.56 8.00 -3.55
CA TRP A 330 -14.72 6.56 -3.82
C TRP A 330 -14.97 5.73 -2.57
N MET A 331 -14.24 5.99 -1.49
CA MET A 331 -14.54 5.35 -0.19
C MET A 331 -15.96 5.70 0.29
N ASP A 332 -16.36 6.97 0.21
CA ASP A 332 -17.66 7.42 0.69
C ASP A 332 -18.81 6.85 -0.16
N GLU A 333 -18.65 6.85 -1.48
CA GLU A 333 -19.63 6.30 -2.43
C GLU A 333 -19.82 4.80 -2.25
N MET A 334 -18.72 4.06 -2.04
CA MET A 334 -18.80 2.62 -1.74
C MET A 334 -19.55 2.32 -0.45
N ARG A 335 -19.26 3.08 0.62
CA ARG A 335 -19.97 2.93 1.90
C ARG A 335 -21.46 3.28 1.75
N TYR A 336 -21.78 4.25 0.90
CA TYR A 336 -23.17 4.56 0.57
C TYR A 336 -23.85 3.36 -0.12
N LEU A 337 -23.25 2.80 -1.17
CA LEU A 337 -23.86 1.67 -1.91
C LEU A 337 -24.08 0.45 -1.00
N LEU A 338 -23.10 0.13 -0.16
CA LEU A 338 -23.19 -1.00 0.78
C LEU A 338 -24.32 -0.83 1.82
N ASN A 339 -24.65 0.40 2.21
CA ASN A 339 -25.74 0.68 3.15
C ASN A 339 -27.14 0.66 2.52
N HIS A 340 -27.25 0.58 1.19
CA HIS A 340 -28.51 0.66 0.45
C HIS A 340 -28.72 -0.58 -0.45
N GLN A 341 -28.07 -1.71 -0.13
CA GLN A 341 -28.27 -2.99 -0.80
C GLN A 341 -29.53 -3.71 -0.32
#